data_AF-A0A414AP37-F1
#
_entry.id   AF-A0A414AP37-F1
#
_cell.length_a   1.000
_cell.length_b   1.000
_cell.length_c   1.000
_cell.angle_alpha   90.00
_cell.angle_beta   90.00
_cell.angle_gamma   90.00
#
_symmetry.space_group_name_H-M   'P 1'
#
loop_
_entity.id
_entity.type
_entity.pdbx_description
1 polymer ?
#
loop_
_entity_poly.entity_id
_entity_poly.type
_entity_poly.pdbx_seq_one_letter_code
_entity_poly.pdbx_strand_id
1 'polypeptide(L)'
;MSAKAEALYDLYDCGRLDGRYSTSELMVMLGIRHRTMIPHYSVTGVLYRKRYLFERVDDEPISKTLAAEWDKTRKQILKQFT
;
A
#
# COMPACT_ATOMS: atom_id res chain seq x y z
N MET A 1 16.04 21.36 2.22
CA MET A 1 15.69 20.10 2.91
C MET A 1 14.38 19.60 2.29
N SER A 2 14.40 18.47 1.57
CA SER A 2 13.18 17.90 1.00
C SER A 2 12.41 17.21 2.12
N ALA A 3 11.17 17.61 2.38
CA ALA A 3 10.31 16.91 3.33
C ALA A 3 10.05 15.50 2.76
N LYS A 4 10.50 14.46 3.47
CA LYS A 4 10.20 13.08 3.09
C LYS A 4 8.68 12.91 3.14
N ALA A 5 8.07 12.59 2.01
CA ALA A 5 6.63 12.32 1.94
C ALA A 5 6.27 11.25 2.98
N GLU A 6 5.19 11.49 3.73
CA GLU A 6 4.71 10.52 4.72
C GLU A 6 4.08 9.33 4.01
N ALA A 7 4.42 8.11 4.45
CA ALA A 7 3.87 6.90 3.84
C ALA A 7 2.36 6.79 4.10
N LEU A 8 1.62 6.51 3.03
CA LEU A 8 0.19 6.22 3.04
C LEU A 8 -0.06 4.71 3.07
N TYR A 9 -1.18 4.33 3.67
CA TYR A 9 -1.63 2.95 3.79
C TYR A 9 -3.12 2.85 3.52
N ASP A 10 -3.53 1.83 2.78
CA ASP A 10 -4.90 1.38 2.74
C ASP A 10 -5.19 0.55 4.02
N LEU A 11 -6.17 0.99 4.78
CA LEU A 11 -6.66 0.31 5.98
C LEU A 11 -7.86 -0.54 5.59
N TYR A 12 -7.79 -1.83 5.93
CA TYR A 12 -8.95 -2.71 5.86
C TYR A 12 -9.40 -3.09 7.26
N ASP A 13 -10.71 -3.02 7.48
CA ASP A 13 -11.38 -3.46 8.69
C ASP A 13 -12.22 -4.72 8.38
N CYS A 14 -11.87 -5.85 9.01
CA CYS A 14 -12.53 -7.14 8.76
C CYS A 14 -12.56 -7.51 7.27
N GLY A 15 -11.48 -7.19 6.54
CA GLY A 15 -11.33 -7.47 5.11
C GLY A 15 -12.05 -6.49 4.18
N ARG A 16 -12.69 -5.44 4.70
CA ARG A 16 -13.29 -4.37 3.88
C ARG A 16 -12.41 -3.13 3.90
N LEU A 17 -12.18 -2.53 2.74
CA LEU A 17 -11.46 -1.27 2.65
C LEU A 17 -12.23 -0.19 3.43
N ASP A 18 -11.60 0.34 4.47
CA ASP A 18 -12.13 1.43 5.29
C ASP A 18 -11.70 2.79 4.70
N GLY A 19 -10.43 2.92 4.32
CA GLY A 19 -9.91 4.14 3.70
C GLY A 19 -8.40 4.16 3.57
N ARG A 20 -7.87 5.27 3.05
CA ARG A 20 -6.44 5.53 2.90
C ARG A 20 -5.98 6.58 3.88
N TYR A 21 -4.93 6.26 4.64
CA TYR A 21 -4.49 7.08 5.76
C TYR A 21 -2.96 7.13 5.86
N SER A 22 -2.46 8.24 6.35
CA SER A 22 -1.07 8.40 6.77
C SER A 22 -0.76 7.56 8.01
N THR A 23 0.54 7.37 8.28
CA THR A 23 0.97 6.68 9.51
C THR A 23 0.46 7.40 10.76
N SER A 24 0.50 8.74 10.77
CA SER A 24 0.08 9.57 11.89
C SER A 24 -1.43 9.45 12.15
N GLU A 25 -2.25 9.46 11.11
CA GLU A 25 -3.72 9.29 11.23
C GLU A 25 -4.06 7.90 11.79
N LEU A 26 -3.44 6.84 11.28
CA LEU A 26 -3.63 5.48 11.81
C LEU A 26 -3.23 5.35 13.28
N MET A 27 -2.16 6.02 13.69
CA MET A 27 -1.73 6.03 15.10
C MET A 27 -2.80 6.64 16.01
N VAL A 28 -3.38 7.77 15.59
CA VAL A 28 -4.46 8.43 16.33
C VAL A 28 -5.72 7.57 16.34
N MET A 29 -6.19 7.12 15.18
CA MET A 29 -7.46 6.39 15.06
C MET A 29 -7.46 5.04 15.79
N LEU A 30 -6.34 4.30 15.72
CA LEU A 30 -6.26 2.95 16.30
C LEU A 30 -5.58 2.91 17.67
N GLY A 31 -5.12 4.07 18.17
CA GLY A 31 -4.38 4.18 19.43
C GLY A 31 -3.04 3.45 19.39
N ILE A 32 -2.35 3.45 18.25
CA ILE A 32 -1.04 2.82 18.09
C ILE A 32 0.04 3.79 18.59
N ARG A 33 0.83 3.36 19.57
CA ARG A 33 1.84 4.22 20.22
C ARG A 33 3.18 4.26 19.47
N HIS A 34 3.53 3.19 18.77
CA HIS A 34 4.83 3.05 18.13
C HIS A 34 4.69 3.09 16.61
N ARG A 35 5.27 4.13 15.99
CA ARG A 35 5.21 4.36 14.53
C ARG A 35 5.70 3.17 13.70
N THR A 36 6.65 2.40 14.23
CA THR A 36 7.22 1.21 13.58
C THR A 36 6.27 0.03 13.47
N MET A 37 5.17 -0.01 14.24
CA MET A 37 4.21 -1.10 14.19
C MET A 37 3.46 -1.16 12.87
N ILE A 38 3.03 -0.03 12.32
CA ILE A 38 2.25 0.01 11.07
C ILE A 38 3.08 -0.57 9.90
N PRO A 39 4.33 -0.14 9.65
CA PRO A 39 5.19 -0.81 8.65
C PRO A 39 5.39 -2.29 8.91
N HIS A 40 5.57 -2.71 10.18
CA HIS A 40 5.79 -4.11 10.52
C HIS A 40 4.57 -4.98 10.17
N TYR A 41 3.37 -4.57 10.57
CA TYR A 41 2.14 -5.28 10.24
C TYR A 41 1.84 -5.25 8.74
N SER A 42 2.19 -4.14 8.06
CA SER A 42 2.02 -4.04 6.62
C SER A 42 2.92 -5.02 5.86
N VAL A 43 4.20 -5.11 6.22
CA VAL A 43 5.16 -6.03 5.59
C VAL A 43 4.84 -7.49 5.89
N THR A 44 4.39 -7.80 7.11
CA THR A 44 4.10 -9.18 7.52
C THR A 44 2.73 -9.67 7.05
N GLY A 45 1.82 -8.78 6.66
CA GLY A 45 0.44 -9.11 6.30
C GLY A 45 -0.40 -9.63 7.48
N VAL A 46 0.12 -9.59 8.70
CA VAL A 46 -0.59 -10.03 9.91
C VAL A 46 -1.63 -8.98 10.29
N LEU A 47 -2.81 -9.43 10.71
CA LEU A 47 -3.86 -8.52 11.18
C LEU A 47 -3.51 -7.92 12.54
N TYR A 48 -3.47 -6.58 12.63
CA TYR A 48 -3.42 -5.89 13.91
C TYR A 48 -4.72 -6.09 14.67
N ARG A 49 -4.60 -6.48 15.95
CA ARG A 49 -5.73 -6.87 16.81
C ARG A 49 -6.66 -7.92 16.17
N LYS A 50 -6.14 -8.76 15.26
CA LYS A 50 -6.93 -9.76 14.52
C LYS A 50 -8.10 -9.17 13.69
N ARG A 51 -8.04 -7.88 13.35
CA ARG A 51 -9.13 -7.14 12.68
C ARG A 51 -8.64 -6.27 11.52
N TYR A 52 -7.56 -5.53 11.74
CA TYR A 52 -7.09 -4.50 10.82
C TYR A 52 -5.92 -5.00 9.97
N LEU A 53 -6.02 -4.84 8.64
CA LEU A 53 -4.91 -5.05 7.71
C LEU A 53 -4.43 -3.68 7.23
N PHE A 54 -3.10 -3.53 7.09
CA PHE A 54 -2.49 -2.34 6.53
C PHE A 54 -1.75 -2.70 5.25
N GLU A 55 -2.14 -2.12 4.12
CA GLU A 55 -1.41 -2.27 2.86
C GLU A 55 -0.72 -0.96 2.53
N ARG A 56 0.61 -1.00 2.37
CA ARG A 56 1.36 0.20 2.03
C ARG A 56 1.02 0.61 0.60
N VAL A 57 0.74 1.89 0.44
CA VAL A 57 0.54 2.50 -0.87
C VAL A 57 1.90 3.00 -1.32
N ASP A 58 2.44 2.34 -2.34
CA ASP A 58 3.65 2.83 -2.99
C ASP A 58 3.26 3.91 -4.00
N ASP A 59 3.42 5.17 -3.59
CA ASP A 59 3.28 6.34 -4.46
C ASP A 59 4.50 6.54 -5.38
N GLU A 60 5.44 5.58 -5.42
CA GLU A 60 6.52 5.64 -6.39
C GLU A 60 5.92 5.55 -7.80
N PRO A 61 6.14 6.57 -8.65
CA PRO A 61 5.66 6.50 -10.01
C PRO A 61 6.27 5.26 -10.66
N ILE A 62 5.42 4.35 -11.13
CA ILE A 62 5.83 3.21 -11.96
C ILE A 62 6.80 3.77 -12.99
N SER A 63 8.06 3.33 -12.93
CA SER A 63 9.07 3.91 -13.81
C SER A 63 8.57 3.81 -15.25
N LYS A 64 8.78 4.85 -16.06
CA LYS A 64 8.32 4.85 -17.46
C LYS A 64 8.77 3.59 -18.21
N THR A 65 9.92 3.06 -17.82
CA THR A 65 10.47 1.78 -18.30
C THR A 65 9.59 0.60 -17.91
N LEU A 66 9.21 0.49 -16.64
CA LEU A 66 8.35 -0.57 -16.15
C LEU A 66 6.96 -0.49 -16.81
N ALA A 67 6.38 0.70 -16.91
CA ALA A 67 5.10 0.90 -17.60
C ALA A 67 5.16 0.45 -19.08
N ALA A 68 6.26 0.75 -19.79
CA ALA A 68 6.46 0.32 -21.17
C ALA A 68 6.63 -1.20 -21.30
N GLU A 69 7.27 -1.86 -20.33
CA GLU A 69 7.41 -3.33 -20.29
C GLU A 69 6.07 -4.02 -20.08
N TRP A 70 5.22 -3.48 -19.20
CA TRP A 70 3.84 -3.95 -19.00
C TRP A 70 3.02 -3.81 -20.29
N ASP A 71 3.12 -2.66 -20.97
CA ASP A 71 2.42 -2.41 -22.23
C ASP A 71 2.86 -3.36 -23.37
N LYS A 72 4.16 -3.64 -23.46
CA LYS A 72 4.70 -4.61 -24.41
C LYS A 72 4.17 -6.01 -24.13
N THR A 73 4.18 -6.42 -22.87
CA THR A 73 3.68 -7.73 -22.43
C THR A 73 2.18 -7.87 -22.68
N ARG A 74 1.39 -6.85 -22.35
CA ARG A 74 -0.05 -6.79 -22.63
C ARG A 74 -0.34 -6.98 -24.12
N LYS A 75 0.39 -6.28 -25.00
CA LYS A 75 0.23 -6.41 -26.46
C LYS A 75 0.59 -7.80 -26.97
N GLN A 76 1.60 -8.46 -26.39
CA GLN A 76 1.95 -9.83 -26.77
C GLN A 76 0.87 -10.84 -26.38
N ILE A 77 0.32 -10.72 -25.16
CA ILE A 77 -0.79 -11.57 -24.70
C ILE A 77 -2.01 -11.38 -25.61
N LEU A 78 -2.41 -10.14 -25.91
CA LEU A 78 -3.56 -9.86 -26.77
C LEU A 78 -3.41 -10.47 -28.18
N LYS A 79 -2.20 -10.45 -28.75
CA LYS A 79 -1.90 -11.10 -30.04
C LYS A 79 -1.99 -12.61 -30.02
N GLN A 80 -1.93 -13.27 -28.86
CA GLN A 80 -2.10 -14.73 -28.75
C GLN A 80 -3.57 -15.16 -28.80
N PHE A 81 -4.50 -14.22 -28.66
CA PHE A 81 -5.95 -14.46 -28.68
C PHE A 81 -6.63 -13.88 -29.92
N THR A 82 -5.86 -13.47 -30.94
CA THR A 82 -6.33 -12.99 -32.26
C THR A 82 -5.74 -13.87 -33.35
#